data_AF-A0A117LXB6-F1
#
_entry.id   AF-A0A117LXB6-F1
#
_cell.length_a   1.000
_cell.length_b   1.000
_cell.length_c   1.000
_cell.angle_alpha   90.00
_cell.angle_beta   90.00
_cell.angle_gamma   90.00
#
_symmetry.space_group_name_H-M   'P 1'
#
loop_
_entity.id
_entity.type
_entity.pdbx_description
1 polymer ?
#
loop_
_entity_poly.entity_id
_entity_poly.type
_entity_poly.pdbx_seq_one_letter_code
_entity_poly.pdbx_strand_id
1 'polypeptide(L)'
;MSYDSANKNCKAGDIEKAEYGHTKDDVGAPIINYAVAYDINNQEPLLYESYPGSIVDVSQLQYVLEKIQRYGYKNIGFVLNRGYFNRDNLNYIGV
;
A
#
# COMPACT_ATOMS: atom_id res chain seq x y z
N MET A 1 14.10 -1.68 0.13
CA MET A 1 12.79 -2.31 0.34
C MET A 1 11.93 -2.10 -0.90
N SER A 2 11.34 -3.17 -1.42
CA SER A 2 10.31 -3.10 -2.47
C SER A 2 8.94 -2.99 -1.82
N TYR A 3 8.03 -2.19 -2.36
CA TYR A 3 6.65 -2.08 -1.87
C TYR A 3 5.68 -2.00 -3.06
N ASP A 4 4.62 -2.80 -2.99
CA ASP A 4 3.54 -2.79 -3.98
C ASP A 4 2.19 -3.09 -3.32
N SER A 5 1.11 -2.60 -3.96
CA SER A 5 -0.26 -2.78 -3.50
C SER A 5 -1.17 -3.33 -4.59
N ALA A 6 -2.22 -4.02 -4.15
CA ALA A 6 -3.29 -4.47 -5.01
C ALA A 6 -4.63 -4.43 -4.27
N ASN A 7 -5.70 -4.40 -5.07
CA ASN A 7 -7.07 -4.53 -4.57
C ASN A 7 -7.65 -5.89 -4.93
N LYS A 8 -8.58 -6.37 -4.09
CA LYS A 8 -9.41 -7.54 -4.36
C LYS A 8 -10.87 -7.16 -4.23
N ASN A 9 -11.66 -7.51 -5.25
CA ASN A 9 -13.12 -7.45 -5.19
C ASN A 9 -13.63 -8.39 -4.09
N CYS A 10 -14.54 -7.88 -3.26
CA CYS A 10 -15.16 -8.58 -2.15
C CYS A 10 -16.68 -8.53 -2.31
N LYS A 11 -17.37 -9.67 -2.15
CA LYS A 11 -18.84 -9.75 -2.12
C LYS A 11 -19.38 -10.25 -0.79
N ALA A 12 -18.51 -10.45 0.20
CA ALA A 12 -18.92 -10.80 1.54
C ALA A 12 -19.53 -9.57 2.23
N GLY A 13 -20.68 -9.76 2.90
CA GLY A 13 -21.43 -8.66 3.51
C GLY A 13 -20.81 -8.12 4.81
N ASP A 14 -20.00 -8.92 5.51
CA ASP A 14 -19.59 -8.63 6.90
C ASP A 14 -18.07 -8.38 7.03
N ILE A 15 -17.43 -7.83 5.99
CA ILE A 15 -16.02 -7.46 6.03
C ILE A 15 -15.89 -5.95 6.12
N GLU A 16 -15.55 -5.43 7.30
CA GLU A 16 -15.44 -3.99 7.57
C GLU A 16 -14.51 -3.25 6.59
N LYS A 17 -13.38 -3.87 6.22
CA LYS A 17 -12.43 -3.27 5.26
C LYS A 17 -12.90 -3.32 3.79
N ALA A 18 -13.96 -4.06 3.49
CA ALA A 18 -14.51 -4.12 2.14
C ALA A 18 -15.35 -2.87 1.89
N GLU A 19 -14.74 -1.88 1.24
CA GLU A 19 -15.38 -0.61 0.95
C GLU A 19 -15.28 -0.28 -0.55
N TYR A 20 -16.17 0.57 -1.05
CA TYR A 20 -16.04 1.09 -2.41
C TYR A 20 -14.86 2.05 -2.49
N GLY A 21 -14.10 1.96 -3.58
CA GLY A 21 -12.90 2.76 -3.80
C GLY A 21 -12.39 2.64 -5.22
N HIS A 22 -11.11 2.93 -5.43
CA HIS A 22 -10.51 2.93 -6.76
C HIS A 22 -10.11 1.50 -7.19
N THR A 23 -11.01 0.82 -7.91
CA THR A 23 -10.80 -0.54 -8.38
C THR A 23 -9.94 -0.57 -9.65
N LYS A 24 -9.06 -1.58 -9.78
CA LYS A 24 -8.35 -1.81 -11.05
C LYS A 24 -9.27 -2.40 -12.13
N ASP A 25 -10.25 -3.20 -11.70
CA ASP A 25 -11.29 -3.81 -12.52
C ASP A 25 -12.64 -3.61 -11.81
N ASP A 26 -13.47 -2.74 -12.38
CA ASP A 26 -14.74 -2.36 -11.77
C ASP A 26 -15.83 -3.38 -12.12
N VAL A 27 -16.14 -4.22 -11.13
CA VAL A 27 -17.20 -5.23 -11.20
C VAL A 27 -18.42 -4.87 -10.34
N GLY A 28 -18.52 -3.61 -9.89
CA GLY A 28 -19.60 -3.14 -9.01
C GLY A 28 -19.57 -3.74 -7.60
N ALA A 29 -18.42 -4.16 -7.12
CA ALA A 29 -18.23 -4.75 -5.79
C ALA A 29 -17.28 -3.90 -4.93
N PRO A 30 -17.46 -3.86 -3.59
CA PRO A 30 -16.47 -3.25 -2.72
C PRO A 30 -15.13 -3.99 -2.83
N ILE A 31 -14.04 -3.30 -2.47
CA ILE A 31 -12.68 -3.85 -2.53
C ILE A 31 -12.02 -3.85 -1.16
N ILE A 32 -11.05 -4.72 -0.99
CA ILE A 32 -10.07 -4.67 0.09
C ILE A 32 -8.72 -4.36 -0.55
N ASN A 33 -8.03 -3.36 -0.01
CA ASN A 33 -6.68 -3.02 -0.40
C ASN A 33 -5.69 -3.80 0.45
N TYR A 34 -4.64 -4.32 -0.16
CA TYR A 34 -3.55 -4.98 0.54
C TYR A 34 -2.21 -4.61 -0.09
N ALA A 35 -1.19 -4.55 0.75
CA ALA A 35 0.15 -4.21 0.31
C ALA A 35 1.18 -5.06 1.05
N VAL A 36 2.32 -5.25 0.40
CA VAL A 36 3.44 -6.00 0.98
C VAL A 36 4.71 -5.23 0.75
N ALA A 37 5.55 -5.15 1.80
CA ALA A 37 6.92 -4.70 1.64
C ALA A 37 7.89 -5.85 1.80
N TYR A 38 8.90 -5.88 0.93
CA TYR A 38 9.90 -6.93 0.83
C TYR A 38 11.31 -6.38 0.99
N ASP A 39 12.17 -7.14 1.67
CA ASP A 39 13.61 -6.96 1.59
C ASP A 39 14.10 -7.44 0.23
N ILE A 40 14.76 -6.54 -0.51
CA ILE A 40 15.27 -6.82 -1.85
C ILE A 40 16.51 -7.73 -1.84
N ASN A 41 17.24 -7.77 -0.73
CA ASN A 41 18.46 -8.54 -0.61
C ASN A 41 18.15 -9.96 -0.14
N ASN A 42 17.36 -10.06 0.93
CA ASN A 42 17.05 -11.32 1.58
C ASN A 42 15.83 -12.03 0.96
N GLN A 43 15.06 -11.33 0.10
CA GLN A 43 13.82 -11.82 -0.52
C GLN A 43 12.76 -12.21 0.52
N GLU A 44 12.83 -11.62 1.71
CA GLU A 44 11.91 -11.88 2.81
C GLU A 44 10.84 -10.78 2.90
N PRO A 45 9.57 -11.15 3.17
CA PRO A 45 8.53 -10.17 3.48
C PRO A 45 8.85 -9.47 4.81
N LEU A 46 8.83 -8.13 4.79
CA LEU A 46 9.04 -7.30 5.99
C LEU A 46 7.72 -6.93 6.66
N LEU A 47 6.68 -6.69 5.87
CA LEU A 47 5.36 -6.28 6.38
C LEU A 47 4.25 -6.63 5.40
N TYR A 48 3.08 -6.94 5.96
CA TYR A 48 1.82 -7.08 5.24
C TYR A 48 0.84 -6.06 5.80
N GLU A 49 0.20 -5.29 4.93
CA GLU A 49 -0.81 -4.31 5.30
C GLU A 49 -2.11 -4.60 4.59
N SER A 50 -3.21 -4.29 5.28
CA SER A 50 -4.55 -4.29 4.68
C SER A 50 -5.24 -2.98 5.05
N TYR A 51 -5.78 -2.32 4.04
CA TYR A 51 -6.47 -1.04 4.15
C TYR A 51 -7.92 -1.20 3.71
N PRO A 52 -8.84 -0.38 4.26
CA PRO A 52 -10.17 -0.26 3.69
C PRO A 52 -10.12 0.08 2.20
N GLY A 53 -11.10 -0.41 1.44
CA GLY A 53 -11.19 -0.20 0.00
C GLY A 53 -11.17 1.27 -0.44
N SER A 54 -11.70 2.16 0.40
CA SER A 54 -11.74 3.60 0.13
C SER A 54 -10.39 4.31 0.23
N ILE A 55 -9.37 3.68 0.81
CA ILE A 55 -8.04 4.28 0.99
C ILE A 55 -7.25 4.20 -0.32
N VAL A 56 -6.91 5.36 -0.89
CA VAL A 56 -6.13 5.46 -2.13
C VAL A 56 -4.66 5.07 -1.94
N ASP A 57 -4.04 4.54 -3.00
CA ASP A 57 -2.66 4.03 -2.99
C ASP A 57 -1.63 5.06 -2.48
N VAL A 58 -1.83 6.34 -2.80
CA VAL A 58 -0.97 7.44 -2.33
C VAL A 58 -0.93 7.50 -0.80
N SER A 59 -2.09 7.41 -0.14
CA SER A 59 -2.18 7.41 1.31
C SER A 59 -1.63 6.11 1.91
N GLN A 60 -1.82 4.97 1.24
CA GLN A 60 -1.26 3.68 1.69
C GLN A 60 0.28 3.73 1.80
N LEU A 61 0.96 4.34 0.81
CA LEU A 61 2.41 4.49 0.86
C LEU A 61 2.85 5.35 2.06
N GLN A 62 2.19 6.49 2.28
CA GLN A 62 2.49 7.37 3.41
C GLN A 62 2.33 6.65 4.76
N TYR A 63 1.24 5.89 4.94
CA TYR A 63 1.04 5.09 6.16
C TYR A 63 2.16 4.08 6.41
N VAL A 64 2.63 3.41 5.36
CA VAL A 64 3.73 2.45 5.48
C VAL A 64 5.05 3.14 5.81
N LEU A 65 5.31 4.31 5.22
CA LEU A 65 6.50 5.09 5.53
C LEU A 65 6.54 5.51 6.99
N GLU A 66 5.42 6.00 7.53
CA GLU A 66 5.31 6.33 8.97
C GLU A 66 5.55 5.11 9.85
N LYS A 67 4.94 3.98 9.53
CA LYS A 67 5.07 2.74 10.31
C LYS A 67 6.52 2.26 10.34
N ILE A 68 7.19 2.28 9.19
CA ILE A 68 8.60 1.89 9.06
C ILE A 68 9.52 2.82 9.86
N GLN A 69 9.27 4.13 9.80
CA GLN A 69 10.02 5.09 10.62
C GLN A 69 9.81 4.83 12.12
N ARG A 70 8.57 4.53 12.54
CA ARG A 70 8.25 4.17 13.94
C ARG A 70 8.87 2.85 14.38
N TYR A 71 9.08 1.91 13.46
CA TYR A 71 9.81 0.67 13.73
C TYR A 71 11.33 0.87 13.84
N GLY A 72 11.83 2.08 13.59
CA GLY A 72 13.23 2.43 13.80
C GLY A 72 14.16 2.01 12.65
N TYR A 73 13.60 1.63 11.50
CA TYR A 73 14.41 1.43 10.30
C TYR A 73 15.04 2.76 9.85
N LYS A 74 16.34 2.73 9.55
CA LYS A 74 17.12 3.90 9.12
C LYS A 74 17.70 3.64 7.74
N ASN A 75 17.92 4.70 6.96
CA ASN A 75 18.60 4.66 5.66
C ASN A 75 17.97 3.66 4.65
N ILE A 76 16.66 3.72 4.48
CA ILE A 76 15.95 2.79 3.60
C ILE A 76 15.88 3.37 2.19
N GLY A 77 16.40 2.61 1.22
CA GLY A 77 16.08 2.82 -0.19
C GLY A 77 14.75 2.16 -0.56
N PHE A 78 13.89 2.88 -1.26
CA PHE A 78 12.60 2.37 -1.75
C PHE A 78 12.68 2.03 -3.23
N VAL A 79 12.16 0.86 -3.59
CA VAL A 79 11.90 0.46 -4.98
C VAL A 79 10.38 0.40 -5.12
N LEU A 80 9.82 1.28 -5.94
CA LEU A 80 8.38 1.45 -6.10
C LEU A 80 7.99 1.33 -7.57
N ASN A 81 6.78 0.86 -7.82
CA ASN A 81 6.19 0.89 -9.15
C ASN A 81 5.90 2.34 -9.60
N ARG A 82 5.84 2.59 -10.91
CA ARG A 82 5.55 3.91 -11.50
C ARG A 82 4.20 4.48 -11.02
N GLY A 83 3.25 3.64 -10.60
CA GLY A 83 1.98 4.10 -10.01
C GLY A 83 2.13 4.98 -8.77
N TYR A 84 3.27 4.87 -8.06
CA TYR A 84 3.58 5.71 -6.90
C TYR A 84 4.28 7.03 -7.27
N PHE A 85 4.65 7.23 -8.54
CA PHE A 85 5.36 8.42 -9.00
C PHE A 85 4.40 9.60 -9.15
N ASN A 86 4.25 10.36 -8.07
CA ASN A 86 3.54 11.63 -8.04
C ASN A 86 4.24 12.61 -7.09
N ARG A 87 3.93 13.89 -7.22
CA ARG A 87 4.60 14.97 -6.49
C ARG A 87 4.46 14.84 -4.97
N ASP A 88 3.28 14.43 -4.49
CA ASP A 88 3.01 14.34 -3.06
C ASP A 88 3.83 13.24 -2.40
N ASN A 89 3.98 12.09 -3.07
CA ASN A 89 4.83 11.00 -2.62
C ASN A 89 6.32 11.37 -2.63
N LEU A 90 6.80 12.09 -3.65
CA LEU A 90 8.18 12.56 -3.71
C LEU A 90 8.49 13.52 -2.55
N ASN A 91 7.61 14.50 -2.33
CA ASN A 91 7.71 15.43 -1.20
C ASN A 91 7.71 14.69 0.14
N TYR A 92 6.86 13.67 0.29
CA TYR A 92 6.74 12.90 1.53
C TYR A 92 7.97 12.02 1.81
N ILE A 93 8.56 11.42 0.77
CA ILE A 93 9.81 10.64 0.89
C ILE A 93 11.01 11.57 1.11
N GLY A 94 10.89 12.86 0.75
CA GLY A 94 11.94 13.86 0.89
C GLY A 94 12.89 13.91 -0.32
N VAL A 95 12.36 13.65 -1.52
CA VAL A 95 13.07 13.72 -2.82
C VAL A 95 12.70 14.97 -3.58
#